data_AF-A0A3D5UZZ1-F1
#
_entry.id   AF-A0A3D5UZZ1-F1
#
_cell.length_a   1.000
_cell.length_b   1.000
_cell.length_c   1.000
_cell.angle_alpha   90.00
_cell.angle_beta   90.00
_cell.angle_gamma   90.00
#
_symmetry.space_group_name_H-M   'P 1'
#
loop_
_entity.id
_entity.type
_entity.pdbx_description
1 polymer ?
#
loop_
_entity_poly.entity_id
_entity_poly.type
_entity_poly.pdbx_seq_one_letter_code
_entity_poly.pdbx_strand_id
1 'polypeptide(L)' 'NDYVGKGLSGGRLIVYPPKQSNIVPEKSIIVGNTVLYGAISGECYFRGVAGERFAVRNSGAIAVVEGTGDHGCEYMTG' A
#
# COMPACT_ATOMS: atom_id res chain seq x y z
N ASN A 1 -8.13 -2.91 -5.94
CA ASN A 1 -7.49 -3.93 -6.79
C ASN A 1 -6.05 -4.16 -6.37
N ASP A 2 -5.53 -5.34 -6.71
CA ASP A 2 -4.27 -5.89 -6.18
C ASP A 2 -3.02 -5.32 -6.87
N TYR A 3 -1.84 -5.59 -6.29
CA TYR A 3 -0.52 -5.30 -6.85
C TYR A 3 -0.20 -3.83 -7.11
N VAL A 4 -0.90 -2.92 -6.43
CA VAL A 4 -0.60 -1.48 -6.51
C VAL A 4 0.87 -1.26 -6.11
N GLY A 5 1.64 -0.59 -6.98
CA GLY A 5 3.05 -0.35 -6.74
C GLY A 5 3.95 -1.61 -6.75
N LYS A 6 3.53 -2.72 -7.36
CA LYS A 6 4.39 -3.89 -7.58
C LYS A 6 5.71 -3.48 -8.25
N GLY A 7 6.83 -3.85 -7.64
CA GLY A 7 8.17 -3.52 -8.12
C GLY A 7 8.48 -2.02 -8.16
N LEU A 8 7.85 -1.22 -7.29
CA LEU A 8 8.12 0.23 -7.24
C LEU A 8 9.64 0.48 -7.12
N SER A 9 10.14 1.34 -8.01
CA SER A 9 11.57 1.60 -8.21
C SER A 9 11.86 3.10 -8.33
N GLY A 10 11.45 3.89 -7.34
CA GLY A 10 11.83 5.29 -7.16
C GLY A 10 10.72 6.31 -7.42
N GLY A 11 9.53 5.85 -7.82
CA GLY A 11 8.37 6.71 -8.02
C GLY A 11 7.65 7.09 -6.72
N ARG A 12 6.72 8.05 -6.83
CA ARG A 12 5.79 8.42 -5.76
C ARG A 12 4.35 8.07 -6.16
N LEU A 13 3.66 7.30 -5.33
CA LEU A 13 2.28 6.85 -5.57
C LEU A 13 1.37 7.31 -4.42
N ILE A 14 0.26 7.95 -4.76
CA ILE A 14 -0.68 8.50 -3.77
C ILE A 14 -2.09 8.04 -4.17
N VAL A 15 -2.79 7.38 -3.23
CA VAL A 15 -4.16 6.91 -3.44
C VAL A 15 -5.04 7.45 -2.32
N TYR A 16 -6.12 8.13 -2.70
CA TYR A 16 -7.07 8.71 -1.77
C TYR A 16 -8.48 8.73 -2.39
N PRO A 17 -9.54 8.67 -1.57
CA PRO A 17 -10.89 8.79 -2.07
C PRO A 17 -11.19 10.21 -2.60
N PRO A 18 -12.15 10.36 -3.52
CA PRO A 18 -12.64 11.67 -3.95
C PRO A 18 -13.08 12.53 -2.76
N LYS A 19 -12.94 13.86 -2.88
CA LYS A 19 -13.25 14.80 -1.78
C LYS A 19 -14.71 14.72 -1.31
N GLN A 20 -15.63 14.38 -2.21
CA GLN A 20 -17.06 14.26 -1.95
C GLN A 20 -17.48 12.86 -1.47
N SER A 21 -16.52 11.96 -1.24
CA SER A 21 -16.81 10.63 -0.75
C SER A 21 -17.29 10.67 0.70
N ASN A 22 -18.37 9.94 0.99
CA ASN A 22 -18.90 9.76 2.34
C ASN A 22 -18.22 8.61 3.11
N ILE A 23 -17.21 7.96 2.53
CA ILE A 23 -16.51 6.86 3.20
C ILE A 23 -15.66 7.41 4.34
N VAL A 24 -15.52 6.61 5.40
CA VAL A 24 -14.53 6.82 6.46
C VAL A 24 -13.24 6.11 6.01
N PRO A 25 -12.21 6.84 5.54
CA PRO A 25 -11.07 6.24 4.85
C PRO A 25 -10.36 5.17 5.69
N GLU A 26 -10.12 5.45 6.96
CA GLU A 26 -9.39 4.58 7.89
C GLU A 26 -10.16 3.29 8.26
N LYS A 27 -11.40 3.15 7.81
CA LYS A 27 -12.25 1.95 7.97
C LYS A 27 -12.61 1.29 6.64
N SER A 28 -12.05 1.77 5.54
CA SER A 28 -12.44 1.37 4.18
C SER A 28 -11.26 0.87 3.37
N ILE A 29 -11.43 -0.22 2.63
CA ILE A 29 -10.39 -0.75 1.74
C ILE A 29 -10.19 0.20 0.55
N ILE A 30 -8.96 0.67 0.36
CA ILE A 30 -8.58 1.59 -0.73
C ILE A 30 -7.68 0.92 -1.78
N VAL A 31 -6.90 -0.09 -1.37
CA VAL A 31 -6.05 -0.92 -2.24
C VAL A 31 -6.19 -2.39 -1.88
N GLY A 32 -6.01 -3.27 -2.87
CA GLY A 32 -6.18 -4.72 -2.70
C GLY A 32 -4.96 -5.38 -2.04
N ASN A 33 -4.70 -6.62 -2.44
CA ASN A 33 -3.68 -7.48 -1.88
C ASN A 33 -2.31 -7.29 -2.54
N THR A 34 -1.25 -7.74 -1.87
CA THR A 34 0.11 -7.86 -2.44
C THR A 34 0.64 -6.52 -2.98
N VAL A 35 0.26 -5.44 -2.31
CA VAL A 35 0.68 -4.06 -2.58
C VAL A 35 2.17 -3.94 -2.30
N LEU A 36 2.91 -3.19 -3.13
CA LEU A 36 4.36 -3.00 -3.01
C LEU A 36 5.20 -4.29 -3.11
N TYR A 37 4.67 -5.32 -3.76
CA TYR A 37 5.40 -6.57 -3.90
C TYR A 37 6.75 -6.36 -4.58
N GLY A 38 7.83 -6.66 -3.85
CA GLY A 38 9.20 -6.57 -4.37
C GLY A 38 9.64 -5.14 -4.71
N ALA A 39 9.04 -4.12 -4.11
CA ALA A 39 9.47 -2.74 -4.30
C ALA A 39 10.91 -2.55 -3.79
N ILE A 40 11.70 -1.71 -4.45
CA ILE A 40 13.13 -1.49 -4.14
C ILE A 40 13.46 -0.04 -3.78
N SER A 41 12.61 0.91 -4.16
CA SER A 41 12.73 2.34 -3.79
C SER A 41 11.44 3.08 -4.11
N GLY A 42 11.24 4.27 -3.52
CA GLY A 42 10.09 5.15 -3.80
C GLY A 42 9.19 5.36 -2.58
N GLU A 43 8.11 6.11 -2.77
CA GLU A 43 7.20 6.52 -1.70
C GLU A 43 5.74 6.21 -2.05
N CYS A 44 4.99 5.68 -1.09
CA CYS A 44 3.58 5.38 -1.24
C CYS A 44 2.74 5.95 -0.09
N TYR A 45 1.61 6.58 -0.41
CA TYR A 45 0.69 7.13 0.58
C TYR A 45 -0.74 6.70 0.26
N PHE A 46 -1.35 5.93 1.16
CA PHE A 46 -2.68 5.38 1.01
C PHE A 46 -3.61 5.93 2.09
N ARG A 47 -4.59 6.75 1.70
CA ARG A 47 -5.66 7.23 2.58
C ARG A 47 -6.78 6.19 2.65
N GLY A 48 -6.48 5.09 3.33
CA GLY A 48 -7.39 4.00 3.65
C GLY A 48 -6.66 2.70 3.99
N VAL A 49 -7.40 1.59 4.04
CA VAL A 49 -6.92 0.26 4.44
C VAL A 49 -6.45 -0.53 3.20
N ALA A 50 -5.33 -1.24 3.34
CA ALA A 50 -4.85 -2.22 2.35
C ALA A 50 -5.36 -3.64 2.67
N GLY A 51 -5.44 -4.48 1.64
CA GLY A 51 -5.73 -5.91 1.79
C GLY A 51 -4.59 -6.70 2.43
N GLU A 52 -4.56 -8.01 2.18
CA GLU A 52 -3.54 -8.92 2.72
C GLU A 52 -2.17 -8.72 2.04
N ARG A 53 -1.11 -9.14 2.72
CA ARG A 53 0.28 -9.11 2.19
C ARG A 53 0.74 -7.74 1.74
N PHE A 54 0.32 -6.69 2.44
CA PHE A 54 0.83 -5.35 2.21
C PHE A 54 2.34 -5.31 2.39
N ALA A 55 3.07 -4.72 1.44
CA ALA A 55 4.53 -4.60 1.46
C ALA A 55 5.28 -5.94 1.52
N VAL A 56 4.69 -7.03 1.02
CA VAL A 56 5.38 -8.31 0.92
C VAL A 56 6.66 -8.18 0.09
N ARG A 57 7.80 -8.61 0.63
CA ARG A 57 9.12 -8.49 -0.01
C ARG A 57 9.54 -7.06 -0.39
N ASN A 58 8.99 -6.05 0.26
CA ASN A 58 9.50 -4.69 0.12
C ASN A 58 10.98 -4.63 0.54
N SER A 59 11.81 -3.98 -0.27
CA SER A 59 13.27 -3.92 -0.18
C SER A 59 13.81 -2.49 -0.24
N GLY A 60 12.95 -1.47 -0.16
CA GLY A 60 13.39 -0.09 -0.04
C GLY A 60 12.35 0.99 -0.30
N ALA A 61 11.07 0.65 -0.51
CA ALA A 61 10.02 1.65 -0.62
C ALA A 61 9.47 2.08 0.74
N ILE A 62 9.19 3.37 0.91
CA ILE A 62 8.55 3.92 2.11
C ILE A 62 7.04 3.98 1.86
N ALA A 63 6.24 3.52 2.82
CA ALA A 63 4.79 3.53 2.67
C ALA A 63 4.06 3.97 3.93
N VAL A 64 2.97 4.74 3.75
CA VAL A 64 2.00 5.06 4.79
C VAL A 64 0.63 4.52 4.36
N VAL A 65 -0.01 3.80 5.26
CA VAL A 65 -1.35 3.21 5.08
C VAL A 65 -2.11 3.30 6.41
N GLU A 66 -3.44 3.43 6.36
CA GLU A 66 -4.28 3.59 7.56
C GLU A 66 -4.71 2.24 8.18
N GLY A 67 -4.38 1.12 7.53
CA GLY A 67 -4.57 -0.24 8.03
C GLY A 67 -4.12 -1.29 7.01
N THR A 68 -3.92 -2.53 7.44
CA THR A 68 -3.57 -3.66 6.57
C THR A 68 -4.31 -4.93 7.01
N GLY A 69 -4.57 -5.83 6.07
CA GLY A 69 -4.97 -7.21 6.38
C GLY A 69 -3.78 -8.07 6.83
N ASP A 70 -3.99 -9.38 6.84
CA ASP A 70 -3.02 -10.37 7.34
C ASP A 70 -1.71 -10.38 6.53
N HIS A 71 -0.63 -10.85 7.18
CA HIS A 71 0.70 -11.01 6.58
C HIS A 71 1.31 -9.69 6.08
N GLY A 72 1.03 -8.57 6.76
CA GLY A 72 1.69 -7.29 6.49
C GLY A 72 3.21 -7.39 6.68
N CYS A 73 3.95 -6.76 5.76
CA CYS A 73 5.42 -6.73 5.72
C CYS A 73 6.09 -8.11 5.66
N GLU A 74 5.37 -9.15 5.20
CA GLU A 74 5.93 -10.50 5.09
C GLU A 74 7.17 -10.50 4.19
N TYR A 75 8.28 -11.07 4.69
CA TYR A 75 9.58 -11.12 3.99
C TYR A 75 10.15 -9.75 3.56
N MET A 76 9.78 -8.66 4.23
CA MET A 76 10.37 -7.33 3.98
C MET A 76 11.88 -7.34 4.33
N THR A 77 12.69 -6.70 3.48
CA THR A 77 14.15 -6.59 3.63
C THR A 77 14.69 -5.16 3.53
N GLY A 78 13.82 -4.16 3.32
CA GLY A 78 14.20 -2.74 3.26
C GLY A 78 13.02 -1.81 3.07
#